data_AF-A0A0L7LKU7-F1
#
_entry.id   AF-A0A0L7LKU7-F1
#
_cell.length_a   1.000
_cell.length_b   1.000
_cell.length_c   1.000
_cell.angle_alpha   90.00
_cell.angle_beta   90.00
_cell.angle_gamma   90.00
#
_symmetry.space_group_name_H-M   'P 1'
#
loop_
_entity.id
_entity.type
_entity.pdbx_description
1 polymer ?
#
loop_
_entity_poly.entity_id
_entity_poly.type
_entity_poly.pdbx_seq_one_letter_code
_entity_poly.pdbx_strand_id
1 'polypeptide(L)'
;LFGVSIFALCLWICIEPGFNEWMRILELQKYFIGIYIILIASLGIMVVAFLGCGSALMENVLLLYGYIASQIAIFVFGLVGACVVLDFSTYDSNIQPLIRDVIVRLMNNPQHEGSREILRMVQEDSVTGNAYFHGCIDELTWYLEGKTSWLAGIVLASCMISVVNAVMSLVLIQAVKKEEEETSVYRN
;
A
#
# COMPACT_ATOMS: atom_id res chain seq x y z
N LEU A 1 -1.41 -12.17 9.04
CA LEU A 1 -1.84 -12.53 7.66
C LEU A 1 -1.86 -11.30 6.75
N PHE A 2 -2.73 -10.31 6.98
CA PHE A 2 -2.77 -9.07 6.18
C PHE A 2 -1.41 -8.40 5.96
N GLY A 3 -0.59 -8.25 7.02
CA GLY A 3 0.75 -7.65 6.88
C GLY A 3 1.67 -8.42 5.91
N VAL A 4 1.64 -9.75 5.94
CA VAL A 4 2.43 -10.59 5.01
C VAL A 4 1.90 -10.47 3.58
N SER A 5 0.57 -10.45 3.41
CA SER A 5 -0.06 -10.30 2.09
C SER A 5 0.28 -8.95 1.46
N ILE A 6 0.17 -7.85 2.22
CA ILE A 6 0.53 -6.50 1.75
C ILE A 6 2.03 -6.43 1.41
N PHE A 7 2.88 -6.95 2.29
CA PHE A 7 4.33 -6.99 2.08
C PHE A 7 4.70 -7.76 0.80
N ALA A 8 4.10 -8.94 0.60
CA ALA A 8 4.33 -9.76 -0.59
C ALA A 8 3.87 -9.07 -1.88
N LEU A 9 2.72 -8.38 -1.86
CA LEU A 9 2.23 -7.61 -3.00
C LEU A 9 3.13 -6.41 -3.31
N CYS A 10 3.60 -5.68 -2.29
CA CYS A 10 4.56 -4.60 -2.50
C CYS A 10 5.88 -5.11 -3.09
N LEU A 11 6.40 -6.23 -2.59
CA LEU A 11 7.60 -6.85 -3.16
C LEU A 11 7.36 -7.34 -4.58
N TRP A 12 6.21 -7.93 -4.88
CA TRP A 12 5.84 -8.34 -6.23
C TRP A 12 5.93 -7.16 -7.21
N ILE A 13 5.33 -6.02 -6.87
CA ILE A 13 5.34 -4.81 -7.72
C ILE A 13 6.77 -4.24 -7.85
N CYS A 14 7.59 -4.29 -6.79
CA CYS A 14 8.96 -3.78 -6.85
C CYS A 14 9.92 -4.71 -7.61
N ILE A 15 9.68 -6.01 -7.62
CA ILE A 15 10.57 -7.03 -8.20
C ILE A 15 10.17 -7.37 -9.65
N GLU A 16 8.96 -7.01 -10.09
CA GLU A 16 8.46 -7.28 -11.43
C GLU A 16 9.47 -6.80 -12.50
N PRO A 17 10.18 -7.74 -13.17
CA PRO A 17 11.26 -7.39 -14.10
C PRO A 17 10.68 -6.64 -15.30
N GLY A 18 11.35 -5.56 -15.71
CA GLY A 18 10.88 -4.66 -16.79
C GLY A 18 10.05 -3.48 -16.27
N PHE A 19 9.14 -3.68 -15.31
CA PHE A 19 8.27 -2.62 -14.83
C PHE A 19 9.04 -1.44 -14.21
N ASN A 20 10.03 -1.72 -13.36
CA ASN A 20 10.86 -0.69 -12.74
C ASN A 20 11.69 0.11 -13.77
N GLU A 21 12.21 -0.59 -14.79
CA GLU A 21 13.02 0.04 -15.84
C GLU A 21 12.16 0.96 -16.72
N TRP A 22 10.96 0.52 -17.10
CA TRP A 22 10.04 1.35 -17.90
C TRP A 22 9.57 2.54 -17.09
N MET A 23 9.27 2.36 -15.81
CA MET A 23 8.85 3.46 -14.94
C MET A 23 9.96 4.50 -14.73
N ARG A 24 11.23 4.07 -14.73
CA ARG A 24 12.39 4.98 -14.69
C ARG A 24 12.50 5.79 -15.98
N ILE A 25 12.32 5.14 -17.13
CA ILE A 25 12.41 5.79 -18.44
C ILE A 25 11.20 6.70 -18.69
N LEU A 26 10.03 6.34 -18.18
CA LEU A 26 8.81 7.15 -18.25
C LEU A 26 8.79 8.30 -17.21
N GLU A 27 9.81 8.45 -16.36
CA GLU A 27 9.87 9.44 -15.27
C GLU A 27 8.70 9.38 -14.27
N LEU A 28 7.95 8.26 -14.21
CA LEU A 28 6.85 8.04 -13.27
C LEU A 28 7.32 7.55 -11.88
N GLN A 29 8.55 7.88 -11.48
CA GLN A 29 9.14 7.45 -10.21
C GLN A 29 8.33 7.86 -8.97
N LYS A 30 7.50 8.91 -9.07
CA LYS A 30 6.60 9.35 -8.00
C LYS A 30 5.60 8.27 -7.56
N TYR A 31 5.21 7.38 -8.47
CA TYR A 31 4.31 6.25 -8.19
C TYR A 31 4.90 5.29 -7.13
N PHE A 32 6.20 5.03 -7.17
CA PHE A 32 6.85 4.11 -6.22
C PHE A 32 6.93 4.65 -4.79
N ILE A 33 6.83 5.96 -4.59
CA ILE A 33 6.89 6.59 -3.27
C ILE A 33 5.78 6.03 -2.37
N GLY A 34 4.55 5.96 -2.88
CA GLY A 34 3.42 5.42 -2.13
C GLY A 34 3.61 3.95 -1.77
N ILE A 35 4.13 3.15 -2.70
CA ILE A 35 4.39 1.72 -2.49
C ILE A 35 5.46 1.50 -1.41
N TYR A 36 6.54 2.31 -1.40
CA TYR A 36 7.57 2.21 -0.36
C TYR A 36 7.04 2.57 1.03
N ILE A 37 6.14 3.55 1.14
CA ILE A 37 5.48 3.90 2.41
C ILE A 37 4.65 2.71 2.92
N ILE A 38 3.85 2.09 2.05
CA ILE A 38 3.03 0.92 2.39
C ILE A 38 3.92 -0.29 2.74
N LEU A 39 5.04 -0.48 2.05
CA LEU A 39 5.99 -1.56 2.33
C LEU A 39 6.54 -1.45 3.77
N ILE A 40 6.99 -0.27 4.19
CA ILE A 40 7.49 -0.04 5.56
C ILE A 40 6.36 -0.21 6.58
N ALA A 41 5.17 0.32 6.28
CA ALA A 41 3.99 0.17 7.15
C ALA A 41 3.63 -1.32 7.34
N SER A 42 3.75 -2.15 6.30
CA SER A 42 3.45 -3.58 6.35
C SER A 42 4.40 -4.37 7.26
N LEU A 43 5.67 -3.98 7.34
CA LEU A 43 6.62 -4.50 8.32
C LEU A 43 6.16 -4.19 9.76
N GLY A 44 5.69 -2.95 9.98
CA GLY A 44 5.09 -2.54 11.25
C GLY A 44 3.87 -3.38 11.63
N ILE A 45 2.97 -3.63 10.68
CA ILE A 45 1.78 -4.48 10.89
C ILE A 45 2.18 -5.90 11.34
N MET A 46 3.26 -6.46 10.78
CA MET A 46 3.74 -7.78 11.20
C MET A 46 4.22 -7.78 12.64
N VAL A 47 5.00 -6.77 13.07
CA VAL A 47 5.46 -6.64 14.46
C VAL A 47 4.28 -6.46 15.41
N VAL A 48 3.32 -5.61 15.05
CA VAL A 48 2.14 -5.34 15.88
C VAL A 48 1.24 -6.57 16.01
N ALA A 49 1.19 -7.45 15.01
CA ALA A 49 0.46 -8.71 15.13
C ALA A 49 1.03 -9.60 16.25
N PHE A 50 2.36 -9.69 16.37
CA PHE A 50 3.00 -10.41 17.48
C PHE A 50 2.73 -9.74 18.84
N LEU A 51 2.84 -8.41 18.89
CA LEU A 51 2.56 -7.64 20.10
C LEU A 51 1.10 -7.81 20.55
N GLY A 52 0.14 -7.84 19.63
CA GLY A 52 -1.28 -8.02 19.95
C GLY A 52 -1.58 -9.38 20.57
N CYS A 53 -1.02 -10.46 20.01
CA CYS A 53 -1.13 -11.80 20.59
C CYS A 53 -0.46 -11.86 21.98
N GLY A 54 0.73 -11.27 22.12
CA GLY A 54 1.44 -11.22 23.39
C GLY A 54 0.73 -10.40 24.46
N SER A 55 0.18 -9.24 24.11
CA SER A 55 -0.54 -8.35 25.04
C SER A 55 -1.83 -8.98 25.56
N ALA A 56 -2.52 -9.76 24.72
CA ALA A 56 -3.73 -10.47 25.13
C ALA A 56 -3.42 -11.61 26.11
N LEU A 57 -2.30 -12.32 25.93
CA LEU A 57 -1.91 -13.44 26.79
C LEU A 57 -1.30 -13.02 28.13
N MET A 58 -0.53 -11.94 28.15
CA MET A 58 0.13 -11.46 29.37
C MET A 58 -0.80 -10.65 30.28
N GLU A 59 -2.00 -10.29 29.80
CA GLU A 59 -3.00 -9.46 30.49
C GLU A 59 -2.43 -8.17 31.12
N ASN A 60 -1.30 -7.70 30.58
CA ASN A 60 -0.61 -6.54 31.12
C ASN A 60 -1.16 -5.27 30.47
N VAL A 61 -1.82 -4.45 31.28
CA VAL A 61 -2.46 -3.19 30.88
C VAL A 61 -1.49 -2.25 30.15
N LEU A 62 -0.21 -2.19 30.54
CA LEU A 62 0.79 -1.34 29.87
C LEU A 62 1.06 -1.80 28.43
N LEU A 63 1.18 -3.11 28.21
CA LEU A 63 1.36 -3.68 26.87
C LEU A 63 0.13 -3.41 26.00
N LEU A 64 -1.06 -3.45 26.60
CA LEU A 64 -2.33 -3.24 25.90
C LEU A 64 -2.51 -1.77 25.46
N TYR A 65 -2.08 -0.80 26.28
CA TYR A 65 -1.98 0.60 25.86
C TYR A 65 -0.97 0.79 24.71
N GLY A 66 0.19 0.12 24.79
CA GLY A 66 1.18 0.12 23.71
C GLY A 66 0.61 -0.44 22.39
N TYR A 67 -0.16 -1.52 22.47
CA TYR A 67 -0.85 -2.09 21.31
C TYR A 67 -1.84 -1.10 20.67
N ILE A 68 -2.67 -0.42 21.46
CA ILE A 68 -3.62 0.59 20.95
C ILE A 68 -2.87 1.76 20.27
N ALA A 69 -1.81 2.28 20.89
CA ALA A 69 -1.00 3.34 20.30
C ALA A 69 -0.38 2.90 18.96
N SER A 70 0.10 1.66 18.89
CA SER A 70 0.66 1.09 17.66
C SER A 70 -0.40 0.90 16.56
N GLN A 71 -1.65 0.57 16.91
CA GLN A 71 -2.76 0.47 15.96
C GLN A 71 -3.14 1.82 15.37
N ILE A 72 -3.16 2.89 16.19
CA ILE A 72 -3.40 4.25 15.70
C ILE A 72 -2.29 4.70 14.75
N ALA A 73 -1.03 4.43 15.10
CA ALA A 73 0.10 4.76 14.23
C ALA A 73 -0.01 4.03 12.87
N ILE A 74 -0.28 2.72 12.88
CA ILE A 74 -0.47 1.93 11.65
C ILE A 74 -1.65 2.46 10.82
N PHE A 75 -2.76 2.83 11.46
CA PHE A 75 -3.90 3.41 10.77
C PHE A 75 -3.50 4.68 10.01
N VAL A 76 -2.75 5.58 10.65
CA VAL A 76 -2.29 6.82 10.00
C VAL A 76 -1.32 6.53 8.86
N PHE A 77 -0.32 5.67 9.08
CA PHE A 77 0.64 5.31 8.01
C PHE A 77 -0.02 4.57 6.85
N GLY A 78 -0.96 3.66 7.13
CA GLY A 78 -1.72 2.94 6.12
C GLY A 78 -2.63 3.85 5.31
N LEU A 79 -3.30 4.80 5.96
CA LEU A 79 -4.15 5.79 5.30
C LEU A 79 -3.32 6.73 4.42
N VAL A 80 -2.22 7.28 4.94
CA VAL A 80 -1.31 8.15 4.15
C VAL A 80 -0.75 7.38 2.96
N GLY A 81 -0.29 6.14 3.16
CA GLY A 81 0.20 5.29 2.08
C GLY A 81 -0.86 5.04 1.00
N ALA A 82 -2.08 4.69 1.39
CA ALA A 82 -3.20 4.48 0.48
C ALA A 82 -3.59 5.77 -0.27
N CYS A 83 -3.67 6.90 0.41
CA CYS A 83 -3.97 8.19 -0.21
C CYS A 83 -2.92 8.57 -1.27
N VAL A 84 -1.62 8.42 -0.96
CA VAL A 84 -0.53 8.71 -1.90
C VAL A 84 -0.60 7.78 -3.11
N VAL A 85 -0.81 6.47 -2.90
CA VAL A 85 -0.93 5.52 -4.02
C VAL A 85 -2.13 5.83 -4.92
N LEU A 86 -3.28 6.16 -4.34
CA LEU A 86 -4.49 6.49 -5.11
C LEU A 86 -4.35 7.81 -5.87
N ASP A 87 -3.82 8.86 -5.25
CA ASP A 87 -3.63 10.16 -5.91
C ASP A 87 -2.72 10.05 -7.15
N PHE A 88 -1.74 9.15 -7.13
CA PHE A 88 -0.85 8.90 -8.26
C PHE A 88 -1.32 7.79 -9.21
N SER A 89 -2.43 7.10 -8.92
CA SER A 89 -2.87 5.95 -9.71
C SER A 89 -4.27 6.07 -10.31
N THR A 90 -5.04 7.11 -9.94
CA THR A 90 -6.41 7.32 -10.47
C THR A 90 -6.40 8.17 -11.75
N TYR A 91 -7.37 7.91 -12.63
CA TYR A 91 -7.64 8.71 -13.83
C TYR A 91 -7.88 10.20 -13.50
N ASP A 92 -7.45 11.12 -14.37
CA ASP A 92 -7.56 12.58 -14.18
C ASP A 92 -6.73 13.15 -13.00
N SER A 93 -5.77 12.39 -12.51
CA SER A 93 -4.77 12.87 -11.55
C SER A 93 -3.66 13.67 -12.22
N ASN A 94 -2.81 14.31 -11.41
CA ASN A 94 -1.63 15.05 -11.88
C ASN A 94 -0.64 14.19 -12.69
N ILE A 95 -0.82 12.86 -12.74
CA ILE A 95 0.04 11.94 -13.48
C ILE A 95 -0.30 11.87 -14.97
N GLN A 96 -1.55 12.11 -15.37
CA GLN A 96 -1.96 12.06 -16.78
C GLN A 96 -1.23 13.10 -17.68
N PRO A 97 -1.10 14.39 -17.29
CA PRO A 97 -0.33 15.35 -18.10
C PRO A 97 1.18 15.01 -18.12
N LEU A 98 1.70 14.39 -17.05
CA LEU A 98 3.10 13.95 -16.98
C LEU A 98 3.37 12.80 -17.96
N ILE A 99 2.50 11.78 -17.98
CA ILE A 99 2.57 10.66 -18.94
C ILE A 99 2.50 11.21 -20.37
N ARG A 100 1.58 12.16 -20.62
CA ARG A 100 1.40 12.77 -21.95
C ARG A 100 2.67 13.48 -22.44
N ASP A 101 3.30 14.30 -21.61
CA ASP A 101 4.52 15.02 -21.99
C ASP A 101 5.67 14.04 -22.27
N VAL A 102 5.83 13.02 -21.44
CA VAL A 102 6.91 12.03 -21.58
C VAL A 102 6.72 11.17 -22.83
N ILE A 103 5.52 10.68 -23.11
CA ILE A 103 5.24 9.89 -24.33
C ILE A 103 5.48 10.74 -25.59
N VAL A 104 5.04 12.00 -25.59
CA VAL A 104 5.30 12.93 -26.71
C VAL A 104 6.80 13.18 -26.89
N ARG A 105 7.54 13.37 -25.79
CA ARG A 105 9.00 13.54 -25.81
C ARG A 105 9.72 12.31 -26.36
N LEU A 106 9.30 11.11 -25.95
CA LEU A 106 9.86 9.84 -26.43
C LEU A 106 9.57 9.62 -27.92
N MET A 107 8.36 9.95 -28.38
CA MET A 107 8.00 9.87 -29.79
C MET A 107 8.85 10.82 -30.65
N ASN A 108 9.13 12.02 -30.14
CA ASN A 108 9.96 13.01 -30.82
C ASN A 108 11.46 12.70 -30.77
N ASN A 109 11.91 11.76 -29.92
CA ASN A 109 13.30 11.33 -29.84
C ASN A 109 13.46 9.79 -29.77
N PRO A 110 13.19 9.07 -30.87
CA PRO A 110 13.13 7.60 -30.88
C PRO A 110 14.49 6.91 -30.92
N GLN A 111 15.60 7.66 -31.06
CA GLN A 111 16.95 7.12 -31.23
C GLN A 111 17.62 6.73 -29.91
N HIS A 112 16.97 6.97 -28.76
CA HIS A 112 17.50 6.59 -27.46
C HIS A 112 17.31 5.08 -27.21
N GLU A 113 18.37 4.41 -26.75
CA GLU A 113 18.36 2.98 -26.39
C GLU A 113 17.23 2.67 -25.39
N GLY A 114 16.44 1.61 -25.63
CA GLY A 114 15.28 1.23 -24.81
C GLY A 114 13.97 1.99 -25.08
N SER A 115 14.01 3.16 -25.72
CA SER A 115 12.78 3.95 -25.97
C SER A 115 11.84 3.31 -26.99
N ARG A 116 12.38 2.61 -28.00
CA ARG A 116 11.56 1.94 -29.03
C ARG A 116 10.81 0.73 -28.49
N GLU A 117 11.40 0.04 -27.53
CA GLU A 117 10.78 -1.12 -26.88
C GLU A 117 9.62 -0.67 -26.00
N ILE A 118 9.83 0.37 -25.18
CA ILE A 118 8.79 0.96 -24.33
C ILE A 118 7.67 1.58 -25.17
N LEU A 119 8.01 2.31 -26.23
CA LEU A 119 7.00 2.87 -27.13
C LEU A 119 6.14 1.77 -27.76
N ARG A 120 6.72 0.63 -28.16
CA ARG A 120 5.93 -0.51 -28.63
C ARG A 120 5.00 -1.06 -27.55
N MET A 121 5.48 -1.25 -26.33
CA MET A 121 4.65 -1.79 -25.24
C MET A 121 3.54 -0.82 -24.79
N VAL A 122 3.75 0.48 -24.95
CA VAL A 122 2.77 1.52 -24.63
C VAL A 122 1.78 1.74 -25.78
N GLN A 123 2.19 1.52 -27.03
CA GLN A 123 1.36 1.80 -28.22
C GLN A 123 0.63 0.57 -28.74
N GLU A 124 1.20 -0.62 -28.57
CA GLU A 124 0.72 -1.89 -29.11
C GLU A 124 0.49 -2.88 -27.97
N ASP A 125 -0.62 -3.63 -28.07
CA ASP A 125 -0.85 -4.74 -27.16
C ASP A 125 0.21 -5.83 -27.37
N SER A 126 0.90 -6.18 -26.29
CA SER A 126 1.91 -7.24 -26.25
C SER A 126 1.44 -8.60 -26.77
N VAL A 127 0.13 -8.86 -26.78
CA VAL A 127 -0.47 -10.12 -27.26
C VAL A 127 -0.89 -10.03 -28.73
N THR A 128 -1.59 -8.96 -29.13
CA THR A 128 -2.16 -8.84 -30.48
C THR A 128 -1.31 -8.03 -31.48
N GLY A 129 -0.35 -7.23 -31.00
CA GLY A 129 0.47 -6.34 -31.82
C GLY A 129 -0.32 -5.19 -32.48
N ASN A 130 -1.60 -5.03 -32.13
CA ASN A 130 -2.45 -3.96 -32.64
C ASN A 130 -2.34 -2.73 -31.76
N ALA A 131 -2.53 -1.55 -32.37
CA ALA A 131 -2.55 -0.29 -31.63
C ALA A 131 -3.77 -0.20 -30.68
N TYR A 132 -3.57 0.37 -29.49
CA TYR A 132 -4.64 0.54 -28.51
C TYR A 132 -5.75 1.48 -29.03
N PHE A 133 -7.00 1.01 -28.97
CA PHE A 133 -8.17 1.73 -29.50
C PHE A 133 -8.52 3.00 -28.70
N HIS A 134 -8.34 2.98 -27.39
CA HIS A 134 -8.65 4.10 -26.48
C HIS A 134 -7.47 5.08 -26.31
N GLY A 135 -6.35 4.85 -27.01
CA GLY A 135 -5.12 5.63 -26.85
C GLY A 135 -4.21 5.06 -25.77
N CYS A 136 -2.91 5.16 -26.01
CA CYS A 136 -1.86 4.57 -25.16
C CYS A 136 -1.83 5.09 -23.71
N ILE A 137 -2.24 6.35 -23.49
CA ILE A 137 -2.20 7.00 -22.16
C ILE A 137 -3.27 6.41 -21.23
N ASP A 138 -4.49 6.25 -21.75
CA ASP A 138 -5.62 5.76 -20.96
C ASP A 138 -5.41 4.29 -20.59
N GLU A 139 -4.89 3.48 -21.52
CA GLU A 139 -4.57 2.08 -21.26
C GLU A 139 -3.48 1.91 -20.20
N LEU A 140 -2.39 2.69 -20.30
CA LEU A 140 -1.32 2.68 -19.29
C LEU A 140 -1.86 3.08 -17.91
N THR A 141 -2.75 4.07 -17.87
CA THR A 141 -3.39 4.51 -16.62
C THR A 141 -4.24 3.40 -16.01
N TRP A 142 -5.07 2.72 -16.80
CA TRP A 142 -5.87 1.58 -16.32
C TRP A 142 -5.02 0.40 -15.88
N TYR A 143 -3.91 0.12 -16.56
CA TYR A 143 -2.97 -0.92 -16.14
C TYR A 143 -2.39 -0.61 -14.75
N LEU A 144 -1.94 0.62 -14.52
CA LEU A 144 -1.40 1.06 -13.23
C LEU A 144 -2.47 1.05 -12.14
N GLU A 145 -3.67 1.56 -12.44
CA GLU A 145 -4.83 1.55 -11.55
C GLU A 145 -5.22 0.12 -11.17
N GLY A 146 -5.26 -0.81 -12.12
CA GLY A 146 -5.55 -2.22 -11.85
C GLY A 146 -4.53 -2.85 -10.90
N LYS A 147 -3.24 -2.56 -11.05
CA LYS A 147 -2.17 -3.10 -10.16
C LYS A 147 -2.24 -2.51 -8.74
N THR A 148 -2.49 -1.21 -8.60
CA THR A 148 -2.51 -0.55 -7.27
C THR A 148 -3.85 -0.64 -6.56
N SER A 149 -4.97 -0.75 -7.29
CA SER A 149 -6.31 -0.73 -6.72
C SER A 149 -6.51 -1.89 -5.73
N TRP A 150 -5.99 -3.07 -6.08
CA TRP A 150 -5.99 -4.23 -5.17
C TRP A 150 -5.15 -3.97 -3.92
N LEU A 151 -3.95 -3.39 -4.08
CA LEU A 151 -3.07 -3.05 -2.96
C LEU A 151 -3.74 -2.02 -2.03
N ALA A 152 -4.26 -0.92 -2.58
CA ALA A 152 -4.93 0.13 -1.83
C ALA A 152 -6.18 -0.41 -1.12
N GLY A 153 -6.98 -1.24 -1.79
CA GLY A 153 -8.15 -1.89 -1.21
C GLY A 153 -7.81 -2.77 0.00
N ILE A 154 -6.77 -3.61 -0.10
CA ILE A 154 -6.33 -4.45 1.02
C ILE A 154 -5.79 -3.59 2.18
N VAL A 155 -5.06 -2.52 1.89
CA VAL A 155 -4.54 -1.61 2.93
C VAL A 155 -5.69 -0.89 3.64
N LEU A 156 -6.68 -0.36 2.92
CA LEU A 156 -7.85 0.29 3.51
C LEU A 156 -8.70 -0.70 4.34
N ALA A 157 -8.87 -1.94 3.87
CA ALA A 157 -9.51 -2.98 4.66
C ALA A 157 -8.73 -3.29 5.94
N SER A 158 -7.40 -3.32 5.88
CA SER A 158 -6.56 -3.49 7.07
C SER A 158 -6.70 -2.32 8.05
N CYS A 159 -6.86 -1.09 7.56
CA CYS A 159 -7.11 0.09 8.39
C CYS A 159 -8.44 -0.02 9.14
N MET A 160 -9.51 -0.52 8.49
CA MET A 160 -10.79 -0.78 9.16
C MET A 160 -10.64 -1.82 10.27
N ILE A 161 -9.88 -2.90 10.02
CA ILE A 161 -9.60 -3.93 11.03
C ILE A 161 -8.78 -3.35 12.21
N SER A 162 -7.81 -2.46 11.94
CA SER A 162 -7.06 -1.76 13.00
C SER A 162 -7.96 -0.97 13.95
N VAL A 163 -8.99 -0.30 13.43
CA VAL A 163 -9.98 0.41 14.26
C VAL A 163 -10.76 -0.56 15.14
N VAL A 164 -11.24 -1.67 14.57
CA VAL A 164 -11.95 -2.70 15.34
C VAL A 164 -11.05 -3.29 16.43
N ASN A 165 -9.80 -3.60 16.12
CA ASN A 165 -8.82 -4.11 17.07
C ASN A 165 -8.53 -3.13 18.21
N ALA A 166 -8.46 -1.83 17.91
CA ALA A 166 -8.29 -0.78 18.93
C ALA A 166 -9.49 -0.73 19.90
N VAL A 167 -10.71 -0.79 19.38
CA VAL A 167 -11.94 -0.81 20.20
C VAL A 167 -11.99 -2.06 21.08
N MET A 168 -11.73 -3.25 20.51
CA MET A 168 -11.69 -4.50 21.27
C MET A 168 -10.63 -4.46 22.39
N SER A 169 -9.48 -3.83 22.13
CA SER A 169 -8.42 -3.69 23.15
C SER A 169 -8.84 -2.77 24.28
N LEU A 170 -9.61 -1.69 24.02
CA LEU A 170 -10.15 -0.83 25.06
C LEU A 170 -11.14 -1.59 25.97
N VAL A 171 -11.98 -2.44 25.38
CA VAL A 171 -12.90 -3.30 26.15
C VAL A 171 -12.11 -4.29 27.01
N LEU A 172 -11.04 -4.89 26.47
CA LEU A 172 -10.19 -5.81 27.23
C LEU A 172 -9.49 -5.11 28.40
N ILE A 173 -9.03 -3.86 28.25
CA ILE A 173 -8.48 -3.07 29.36
C ILE A 173 -9.50 -2.90 30.49
N GLN A 174 -10.75 -2.61 30.15
CA GLN A 174 -11.82 -2.45 31.15
C GLN A 174 -12.11 -3.76 31.88
N ALA A 175 -12.08 -4.89 31.16
CA ALA A 175 -12.27 -6.21 31.75
C ALA A 175 -11.13 -6.58 32.71
N VAL A 176 -9.87 -6.45 32.28
CA VAL A 176 -8.69 -6.77 33.11
C VAL A 176 -8.64 -5.91 34.38
N LYS A 177 -8.89 -4.60 34.27
CA LYS A 177 -8.90 -3.72 35.46
C LYS A 177 -9.96 -4.13 36.48
N LYS A 178 -11.12 -4.57 36.01
CA LYS A 178 -12.19 -5.07 36.89
C LYS A 178 -11.78 -6.35 37.62
N GLU A 179 -11.11 -7.27 36.94
CA GLU A 179 -10.59 -8.51 37.55
C GLU A 179 -9.49 -8.24 38.59
N GLU A 180 -8.61 -7.27 38.34
CA GLU A 180 -7.60 -6.81 39.32
C GLU A 180 -8.25 -6.23 40.58
N GLU A 181 -9.28 -5.40 40.42
CA GLU A 181 -10.05 -4.82 41.53
C GLU A 181 -10.70 -5.93 42.38
N GLU A 182 -11.40 -6.88 41.77
CA GLU A 182 -12.04 -8.00 42.47
C GLU A 182 -11.02 -8.86 43.23
N THR A 183 -9.88 -9.19 42.61
CA THR A 183 -8.82 -9.99 43.23
C THR A 183 -8.16 -9.27 44.41
N SER A 184 -8.03 -7.93 44.34
CA SER A 184 -7.45 -7.14 45.43
C SER A 184 -8.30 -7.13 46.70
N VAL A 185 -9.62 -7.19 46.55
CA VAL A 185 -10.58 -7.25 47.68
C VAL A 185 -10.45 -8.57 48.43
N TYR A 186 -10.25 -9.70 47.75
CA TYR A 186 -10.07 -11.00 48.42
C TYR A 186 -8.72 -11.14 49.16
N ARG A 187 -7.73 -10.30 48.82
CA ARG A 187 -6.39 -10.35 49.41
C ARG A 187 -6.26 -9.55 50.70
N ASN A 188 -7.18 -8.61 50.95
CA ASN A 188 -7.25 -7.77 52.15
C ASN A 188 -8.24 -8.35 53.17
#